data_AF-A0A550GJU9-F1
#
_entry.id   AF-A0A550GJU9-F1
#
_cell.length_a   1.000
_cell.length_b   1.000
_cell.length_c   1.000
_cell.angle_alpha   90.00
_cell.angle_beta   90.00
_cell.angle_gamma   90.00
#
_symmetry.space_group_name_H-M   'P 1'
#
loop_
_entity.id
_entity.type
_entity.pdbx_description
1 polymer ?
#
loop_
_entity_poly.entity_id
_entity_poly.type
_entity_poly.pdbx_seq_one_letter_code
_entity_poly.pdbx_strand_id
1 'polypeptide(L)'
;QLQQTLQTVLAQKQQVDMEKTEVEQTVTELEKTANDAVVYKAAGSLLIKAEKAKVTEELNERKETLETRGTVLARQEERLRSQVKEAQAKLQEDLKPVSPSSK
;
A
#
# COMPACT_ATOMS: atom_id res chain seq x y z
N GLN A 1 -3.19 -6.06 20.72
CA GLN A 1 -2.83 -4.76 20.09
C GLN A 1 -2.00 -4.96 18.82
N LEU A 2 -0.86 -5.66 18.84
CA LEU A 2 0.00 -5.86 17.65
C LEU A 2 -0.73 -6.46 16.43
N GLN A 3 -1.59 -7.46 16.63
CA GLN A 3 -2.39 -8.03 15.54
C GLN A 3 -3.36 -7.01 14.93
N GLN A 4 -3.99 -6.15 15.73
CA GLN A 4 -4.89 -5.10 15.22
C GLN A 4 -4.12 -4.05 14.40
N THR A 5 -2.92 -3.67 14.85
CA THR A 5 -2.03 -2.78 14.10
C THR A 5 -1.62 -3.42 12.77
N LEU A 6 -1.25 -4.71 12.78
CA LEU A 6 -0.93 -5.44 11.55
C LEU A 6 -2.10 -5.45 10.56
N GLN A 7 -3.32 -5.71 11.02
CA GLN A 7 -4.51 -5.65 10.16
C GLN A 7 -4.72 -4.27 9.53
N THR A 8 -4.46 -3.21 10.29
CA THR A 8 -4.54 -1.83 9.79
C THR A 8 -3.50 -1.56 8.70
N VAL A 9 -2.25 -1.99 8.92
CA VAL A 9 -1.17 -1.83 7.91
C VAL A 9 -1.48 -2.61 6.64
N LEU A 10 -2.02 -3.83 6.76
CA LEU A 10 -2.42 -4.64 5.60
C LEU A 10 -3.53 -3.96 4.79
N ALA A 11 -4.56 -3.41 5.46
CA ALA A 11 -5.63 -2.68 4.79
C ALA A 11 -5.10 -1.44 4.06
N GLN A 12 -4.20 -0.68 4.70
CA GLN A 12 -3.57 0.49 4.07
C GLN A 12 -2.71 0.10 2.87
N LYS A 13 -1.96 -1.00 2.96
CA LYS A 13 -1.14 -1.51 1.86
C LYS A 13 -2.01 -1.91 0.67
N GLN A 14 -3.10 -2.66 0.92
CA GLN A 14 -4.05 -3.03 -0.12
C GLN A 14 -4.64 -1.80 -0.81
N GLN A 15 -4.97 -0.74 -0.07
CA GLN A 15 -5.46 0.50 -0.65
C GLN A 15 -4.43 1.17 -1.58
N VAL A 16 -3.16 1.23 -1.16
CA VAL A 16 -2.06 1.77 -1.97
C VAL A 16 -1.84 0.94 -3.23
N ASP A 17 -1.89 -0.39 -3.13
CA ASP A 17 -1.68 -1.29 -4.27
C ASP A 17 -2.80 -1.16 -5.32
N MET A 18 -4.05 -0.98 -4.87
CA MET A 18 -5.19 -0.71 -5.76
C MET A 18 -5.04 0.64 -6.48
N GLU A 19 -4.73 1.70 -5.73
CA GLU A 19 -4.54 3.04 -6.30
C GLU A 19 -3.36 3.07 -7.28
N LYS A 20 -2.26 2.38 -6.95
CA LYS A 20 -1.10 2.25 -7.84
C LYS A 20 -1.50 1.59 -9.16
N THR A 21 -2.26 0.49 -9.09
CA THR A 21 -2.72 -0.23 -10.29
C THR A 21 -3.59 0.66 -11.17
N GLU A 22 -4.50 1.43 -10.58
CA GLU A 22 -5.35 2.39 -11.31
C GLU A 22 -4.50 3.46 -12.01
N VAL A 23 -3.51 4.03 -11.32
CA VAL A 23 -2.59 5.03 -11.90
C VAL A 23 -1.78 4.42 -13.05
N GLU A 24 -1.25 3.21 -12.89
CA GLU A 24 -0.48 2.51 -13.93
C GLU A 24 -1.32 2.24 -15.19
N GLN A 25 -2.57 1.81 -15.01
CA GLN A 25 -3.52 1.63 -16.11
C GLN A 25 -3.83 2.96 -16.80
N THR A 26 -4.06 4.02 -16.01
CA THR A 26 -4.35 5.36 -16.54
C THR A 26 -3.18 5.90 -17.38
N VAL A 27 -1.94 5.76 -16.89
CA VAL A 27 -0.73 6.13 -17.64
C VAL A 27 -0.65 5.35 -18.95
N THR A 28 -0.87 4.03 -18.89
CA THR A 28 -0.84 3.15 -20.06
C THR A 28 -1.85 3.57 -21.14
N GLU A 29 -3.08 3.93 -20.75
CA GLU A 29 -4.10 4.40 -21.70
C GLU A 29 -3.81 5.81 -22.23
N LEU A 30 -3.27 6.69 -21.39
CA LEU A 30 -2.87 8.03 -21.81
C LEU A 30 -1.73 7.98 -22.85
N GLU A 31 -0.78 7.06 -22.69
CA GLU A 31 0.31 6.84 -23.64
C GLU A 31 -0.19 6.40 -25.01
N LYS A 32 -1.20 5.53 -25.06
CA LYS A 32 -1.84 5.06 -26.31
C LYS A 32 -2.67 6.13 -27.02
N THR A 33 -3.04 7.19 -26.30
CA THR A 33 -3.88 8.26 -26.85
C THR A 33 -3.09 9.10 -27.87
N ALA A 34 -3.73 9.54 -28.96
CA ALA A 34 -3.09 10.40 -29.96
C ALA A 34 -2.51 11.69 -29.34
N ASN A 35 -1.44 12.22 -29.93
CA ASN A 35 -0.74 13.39 -29.38
C ASN A 35 -1.57 14.69 -29.44
N ASP A 36 -2.51 14.78 -30.38
CA ASP A 36 -3.42 15.89 -30.58
C ASP A 36 -4.77 15.70 -29.86
N ALA A 37 -4.95 14.60 -29.12
CA ALA A 37 -6.17 14.35 -28.39
C ALA A 37 -6.40 15.40 -27.30
N VAL A 38 -7.65 15.81 -27.15
CA VAL A 38 -8.06 16.71 -26.07
C VAL A 38 -8.24 15.90 -24.79
N VAL A 39 -7.39 16.17 -23.80
CA VAL A 39 -7.45 15.53 -22.48
C VAL A 39 -8.20 16.42 -21.50
N TYR A 40 -9.06 15.80 -20.69
CA TYR A 40 -9.75 16.44 -19.57
C TYR A 40 -9.42 15.72 -18.27
N LYS A 41 -9.23 16.49 -17.20
CA LYS A 41 -9.03 15.99 -15.84
C LYS A 41 -10.26 16.30 -14.99
N ALA A 42 -10.69 15.34 -14.18
CA ALA A 42 -11.77 15.56 -13.21
C ALA A 42 -11.29 16.38 -12.01
N ALA A 43 -12.10 17.35 -11.60
CA ALA A 43 -11.92 18.16 -10.40
C ALA A 43 -13.27 18.30 -9.69
N GLY A 44 -13.58 17.36 -8.80
CA GLY A 44 -14.91 17.23 -8.20
C GLY A 44 -15.95 16.90 -9.27
N SER A 45 -16.98 17.72 -9.39
CA SER A 45 -18.02 17.59 -10.42
C SER A 45 -17.66 18.25 -11.76
N LEU A 46 -16.47 18.85 -11.89
CA LEU A 46 -16.03 19.56 -13.09
C LEU A 46 -15.03 18.74 -13.91
N LEU A 47 -15.04 18.94 -15.22
CA LEU A 47 -14.00 18.47 -16.14
C LEU A 47 -13.21 19.68 -16.65
N ILE A 48 -11.90 19.68 -16.42
CA ILE A 48 -11.00 20.77 -16.80
C ILE A 48 -10.08 20.28 -17.91
N LYS A 49 -10.05 21.01 -19.02
CA LYS A 49 -9.13 20.72 -20.13
C LYS A 49 -7.68 20.82 -19.61
N ALA A 50 -6.88 19.82 -19.92
CA ALA A 50 -5.49 19.74 -19.46
C ALA A 50 -4.57 19.34 -20.61
N GLU A 51 -3.31 19.75 -20.53
CA GLU A 51 -2.28 19.32 -21.47
C GLU A 51 -1.87 17.88 -21.16
N LYS A 52 -1.84 17.02 -22.19
CA LYS A 52 -1.47 15.60 -22.05
C LYS A 52 -0.15 15.44 -21.30
N ALA A 53 0.88 16.19 -21.68
CA ALA A 53 2.20 16.14 -21.05
C ALA A 53 2.16 16.41 -19.53
N LYS A 54 1.40 17.44 -19.13
CA LYS A 54 1.23 17.79 -17.72
C LYS A 54 0.48 16.70 -16.95
N VAL A 55 -0.56 16.10 -17.54
CA VAL A 55 -1.29 14.99 -16.92
C VAL A 55 -0.38 13.76 -16.76
N THR A 56 0.46 13.47 -17.75
CA THR A 56 1.45 12.39 -17.68
C THR A 56 2.46 12.62 -16.54
N GLU A 57 2.99 13.84 -16.40
CA GLU A 57 3.89 14.21 -15.30
C GLU A 57 3.22 14.02 -13.93
N GLU A 58 2.01 14.58 -13.74
CA GLU A 58 1.25 14.45 -12.49
C GLU A 58 0.96 12.98 -12.12
N LEU A 59 0.63 12.13 -13.10
CA LEU A 59 0.38 10.70 -12.87
C LEU A 59 1.66 9.96 -12.48
N ASN A 60 2.81 10.31 -13.08
CA ASN A 60 4.09 9.70 -12.76
C ASN A 60 4.57 10.10 -11.34
N GLU A 61 4.43 11.36 -10.96
CA GLU A 61 4.71 11.82 -9.58
C GLU A 61 3.83 11.09 -8.55
N ARG A 62 2.53 10.91 -8.88
CA ARG A 62 1.61 10.16 -8.03
C ARG A 62 2.03 8.69 -7.90
N LYS A 63 2.45 8.07 -9.01
CA LYS A 63 2.97 6.70 -9.01
C LYS A 63 4.18 6.55 -8.08
N GLU A 64 5.17 7.43 -8.19
CA GLU A 64 6.38 7.41 -7.35
C GLU A 64 6.04 7.59 -5.86
N THR A 65 5.09 8.48 -5.56
CA THR A 65 4.58 8.69 -4.19
C THR A 65 3.95 7.42 -3.63
N LEU A 66 3.12 6.73 -4.42
CA LEU A 66 2.47 5.48 -4.03
C LEU A 66 3.49 4.34 -3.85
N GLU A 67 4.51 4.27 -4.70
CA GLU A 67 5.60 3.29 -4.58
C GLU A 67 6.40 3.46 -3.29
N THR A 68 6.75 4.70 -2.96
CA THR A 68 7.43 5.02 -1.70
C THR A 68 6.58 4.62 -0.51
N ARG A 69 5.28 4.97 -0.52
CA ARG A 69 4.34 4.61 0.55
C ARG A 69 4.18 3.10 0.69
N GLY A 70 4.04 2.37 -0.43
CA GLY A 70 3.94 0.91 -0.45
C GLY A 70 5.18 0.23 0.14
N THR A 71 6.37 0.77 -0.16
CA THR A 71 7.65 0.29 0.38
C THR A 71 7.73 0.46 1.90
N VAL A 72 7.31 1.63 2.40
CA VAL A 72 7.26 1.90 3.84
C VAL A 72 6.30 0.95 4.55
N LEU A 73 5.09 0.75 4.00
CA LEU A 73 4.09 -0.16 4.56
C LEU A 73 4.56 -1.62 4.56
N ALA A 74 5.27 -2.05 3.51
CA ALA A 74 5.85 -3.40 3.45
C ALA A 74 6.87 -3.64 4.57
N ARG A 75 7.76 -2.68 4.82
CA ARG A 75 8.72 -2.75 5.94
C ARG A 75 8.02 -2.77 7.31
N GLN A 76 6.96 -1.98 7.47
CA GLN A 76 6.16 -1.99 8.69
C GLN A 76 5.45 -3.32 8.91
N GLU A 77 4.88 -3.90 7.86
CA GLU A 77 4.25 -5.22 7.89
C GLU A 77 5.25 -6.30 8.34
N GLU A 78 6.43 -6.36 7.72
CA GLU A 78 7.48 -7.33 8.06
C GLU A 78 7.87 -7.23 9.54
N ARG A 79 8.13 -6.01 10.04
CA ARG A 79 8.47 -5.78 11.44
C ARG A 79 7.35 -6.25 12.38
N LEU A 80 6.11 -5.91 12.08
CA LEU A 80 4.95 -6.28 12.90
C LEU A 80 4.74 -7.80 12.91
N ARG A 81 4.95 -8.49 11.78
CA ARG A 81 4.89 -9.95 11.72
C ARG A 81 5.94 -10.61 12.61
N SER A 82 7.18 -10.10 12.62
CA SER A 82 8.23 -10.59 13.54
C SER A 82 7.80 -10.41 15.00
N GLN A 83 7.34 -9.22 15.36
CA GLN A 83 6.92 -8.90 16.72
C GLN A 83 5.74 -9.76 17.20
N VAL A 84 4.76 -10.03 16.32
CA VAL A 84 3.64 -10.93 16.63
C VAL A 84 4.16 -12.35 16.89
N LYS A 85 5.07 -12.85 16.04
CA LYS A 85 5.64 -14.19 16.19
C LYS A 85 6.45 -14.34 17.48
N GLU A 86 7.27 -13.34 17.82
CA GLU A 86 8.03 -13.31 19.06
C GLU A 86 7.12 -13.28 20.30
N ALA A 87 6.07 -12.47 20.27
CA ALA A 87 5.10 -12.42 21.36
C ALA A 87 4.35 -13.75 21.54
N GLN A 88 3.98 -14.41 20.43
CA GLN A 88 3.37 -15.74 20.45
C GLN A 88 4.32 -16.80 21.03
N ALA A 89 5.60 -16.77 20.65
CA ALA A 89 6.60 -17.70 21.17
C ALA A 89 6.81 -17.54 22.68
N LYS A 90 6.95 -16.30 23.17
CA LYS A 90 7.07 -16.02 24.61
C LYS A 90 5.85 -16.48 25.39
N LEU A 91 4.64 -16.19 24.88
CA LEU A 91 3.41 -16.64 25.51
C LEU A 91 3.32 -18.18 25.59
N GLN A 92 3.76 -18.89 24.55
CA GLN A 92 3.80 -20.36 24.56
C GLN A 92 4.82 -20.90 25.56
N GLU A 93 5.95 -20.22 25.74
CA GLU A 93 6.97 -20.58 26.74
C GLU A 93 6.44 -20.39 28.17
N ASP A 94 5.84 -19.22 28.45
CA ASP A 94 5.27 -18.89 29.77
C ASP A 94 4.11 -19.83 30.17
N LEU A 95 3.36 -20.32 29.17
CA LEU A 95 2.23 -21.24 29.37
C LEU A 95 2.65 -22.72 29.43
N LYS A 96 3.93 -23.07 29.21
CA LYS A 96 4.38 -24.45 29.41
C LYS A 96 4.23 -24.80 30.90
N PRO A 97 3.42 -25.81 31.26
CA PRO A 97 3.31 -26.22 32.65
C PRO A 97 4.69 -26.67 33.14
N VAL A 98 5.14 -26.07 34.24
CA VAL A 98 6.29 -26.56 35.01
C VAL A 98 5.81 -27.84 35.70
N SER A 99 5.71 -28.95 34.97
CA SER A 99 5.43 -30.25 35.60
C SER A 99 6.61 -30.57 36.52
N PRO A 100 6.43 -30.67 37.84
CA PRO A 100 7.48 -31.25 38.67
C PRO A 100 7.55 -32.73 38.27
N SER A 101 8.69 -33.15 37.73
CA SER A 101 9.02 -34.58 37.65
C SER A 101 8.86 -35.16 39.05
N SER A 102 7.74 -35.82 39.27
CA SER A 102 7.50 -36.60 40.47
C SER A 102 8.34 -37.87 40.32
N LYS A 103 9.21 -38.08 41.31
CA LYS A 103 10.13 -39.20 41.45
C LYS A 103 9.44 -40.55 41.35
#